data_AF-A0A7J4QNQ5-F1
#
_entry.id   AF-A0A7J4QNQ5-F1
#
_cell.length_a   1.000
_cell.length_b   1.000
_cell.length_c   1.000
_cell.angle_alpha   90.00
_cell.angle_beta   90.00
_cell.angle_gamma   90.00
#
_symmetry.space_group_name_H-M   'P 1'
#
loop_
_entity.id
_entity.type
_entity.pdbx_description
1 polymer ?
#
loop_
_entity_poly.entity_id
_entity_poly.type
_entity_poly.pdbx_seq_one_letter_code
_entity_poly.pdbx_strand_id
1 'polypeptide(L)'
;MNREHNDEQEAVSPVIATILMVAITVVLAGVLYVWASSLAEGNTGDSLAFYQFDAEGGVGEVGTGTADNLARVTMTQGAEINWATLSLKISIDNGAPITCDNPDNEGGNCALIEFGDTTDSVWSIGDGVTIVESGQNLCDGICVVEITITDIREGRVIDESSTVVQSNGGSSSSGGSTGIACGPAQSISIAGSSTVLPLAEAWAEEFTEACSDVSITVEGGGSSAGAGRVCANSAKGTPVNIGDMSRNWKATETQDGIDSNGQLECGVGDTSITVTQLVVAVDGLSVVAKKGGNADTCINNLGGLTTAQLRWVFSAESDSDLNSAGLDMSSVVPNNDNDNTKEWSDLSSDCASVEIPIKYPDADSGTYDYFYDVILDYATEGFRSGTQSADDNVLVNALVADGNAIG
;
A
#
# COMPACT_ATOMS: atom_id res chain seq x y z
N MET A 1 -15.12 54.60 58.53
CA MET A 1 -14.04 53.87 59.25
C MET A 1 -13.61 52.73 58.35
N ASN A 2 -12.36 52.81 57.90
CA ASN A 2 -11.71 51.94 56.92
C ASN A 2 -11.69 50.48 57.36
N ARG A 3 -11.73 49.57 56.38
CA ARG A 3 -11.11 48.25 56.49
C ARG A 3 -10.32 48.00 55.20
N GLU A 4 -9.03 48.29 55.28
CA GLU A 4 -7.98 47.84 54.37
C GLU A 4 -7.25 46.62 54.99
N HIS A 5 -6.48 45.94 54.13
CA HIS A 5 -5.50 44.85 54.35
C HIS A 5 -6.04 43.40 54.31
N ASN A 6 -5.43 42.46 53.58
CA ASN A 6 -4.25 42.45 52.70
C ASN A 6 -4.29 41.15 51.89
N ASP A 7 -4.12 41.21 50.57
CA ASP A 7 -3.78 40.04 49.76
C ASP A 7 -2.25 39.89 49.77
N GLU A 8 -1.74 38.88 50.47
CA GLU A 8 -0.33 38.49 50.40
C GLU A 8 -0.14 37.53 49.22
N GLN A 9 0.41 38.02 48.11
CA GLN A 9 0.98 37.16 47.07
C GLN A 9 2.33 36.63 47.60
N GLU A 10 2.39 35.35 47.96
CA GLU A 10 3.64 34.65 48.25
C GLU A 10 4.51 34.61 46.98
N ALA A 11 5.56 35.44 46.96
CA ALA A 11 6.58 35.38 45.94
C ALA A 11 7.39 34.09 46.09
N VAL A 12 7.30 33.20 45.10
CA VAL A 12 8.17 32.03 45.01
C VAL A 12 9.61 32.53 44.85
N SER A 13 10.48 32.16 45.79
CA SER A 13 11.88 32.61 45.81
C SER A 13 12.58 32.30 44.47
N PRO A 14 13.37 33.22 43.90
CA PRO A 14 14.13 33.00 42.65
C PRO A 14 15.02 31.75 42.70
N VAL A 15 15.48 31.38 43.90
CA VAL A 15 16.27 30.17 44.15
C VAL A 15 15.43 28.90 44.02
N ILE A 16 14.17 28.93 44.43
CA ILE A 16 13.26 27.78 44.32
C ILE A 16 12.83 27.58 42.86
N ALA A 17 12.55 28.68 42.14
CA ALA A 17 12.21 28.63 40.71
C ALA A 17 13.34 28.06 39.85
N THR A 18 14.60 28.44 40.15
CA THR A 18 15.77 27.93 39.43
C THR A 18 16.03 26.45 39.71
N ILE A 19 15.84 25.99 40.96
CA ILE A 19 15.96 24.57 41.31
C ILE A 19 14.87 23.74 40.61
N LEU A 20 13.62 24.21 40.58
CA LEU A 20 12.52 23.53 39.89
C LEU A 20 12.74 23.44 38.38
N MET A 21 13.23 24.52 37.76
CA MET A 21 13.52 24.55 36.32
C MET A 21 14.63 23.58 35.95
N VAL A 22 15.70 23.50 36.75
CA VAL A 22 16.80 22.55 36.54
C VAL A 22 16.35 21.10 36.81
N ALA A 23 15.52 20.87 37.81
CA ALA A 23 14.99 19.54 38.10
C ALA A 23 14.09 19.03 36.95
N ILE A 24 13.22 19.88 36.40
CA ILE A 24 12.36 19.53 35.27
C ILE A 24 13.17 19.27 34.00
N THR A 25 14.20 20.07 33.70
CA THR A 25 15.02 19.83 32.50
C THR A 25 15.86 18.57 32.62
N VAL A 26 16.36 18.22 33.81
CA VAL A 26 17.07 16.96 34.06
C VAL A 26 16.13 15.76 33.98
N VAL A 27 14.89 15.88 34.48
CA VAL A 27 13.89 14.82 34.36
C VAL A 27 13.44 14.63 32.91
N LEU A 28 13.16 15.72 32.18
CA LEU A 28 12.79 15.65 30.76
C LEU A 28 13.93 15.11 29.90
N ALA A 29 15.17 15.52 30.15
CA ALA A 29 16.34 14.97 29.46
C ALA A 29 16.58 13.49 29.82
N GLY A 30 16.30 13.08 31.06
CA GLY A 30 16.35 11.68 31.48
C GLY A 30 15.28 10.83 30.81
N VAL A 31 14.03 11.32 30.70
CA VAL A 31 12.94 10.63 30.00
C VAL A 31 13.22 10.55 28.50
N LEU A 32 13.72 11.63 27.88
CA LEU A 32 14.17 11.65 26.49
C LEU A 32 15.34 10.70 26.26
N TYR A 33 16.30 10.62 27.19
CA TYR A 33 17.43 9.70 27.08
C TYR A 33 17.01 8.24 27.24
N VAL A 34 16.10 7.92 28.17
CA VAL A 34 15.55 6.56 28.33
C VAL A 34 14.71 6.14 27.12
N TRP A 35 13.94 7.06 26.53
CA TRP A 35 13.25 6.83 25.26
C TRP A 35 14.24 6.61 24.12
N ALA A 36 15.21 7.50 23.96
CA ALA A 36 16.23 7.42 22.91
C ALA A 36 17.17 6.22 23.06
N SER A 37 17.47 5.79 24.30
CA SER A 37 18.28 4.59 24.56
C SER A 37 17.49 3.32 24.29
N SER A 38 16.17 3.29 24.53
CA SER A 38 15.35 2.14 24.10
C SER A 38 15.22 2.03 22.57
N LEU A 39 15.28 3.17 21.87
CA LEU A 39 15.35 3.22 20.40
C LEU A 39 16.75 2.86 19.87
N ALA A 40 17.82 3.15 20.60
CA ALA A 40 19.20 2.86 20.18
C ALA A 40 19.70 1.46 20.58
N GLU A 41 19.18 0.86 21.66
CA GLU A 41 19.62 -0.45 22.17
C GLU A 41 18.83 -1.63 21.58
N GLY A 42 17.87 -1.37 20.69
CA GLY A 42 17.11 -2.39 19.96
C GLY A 42 17.71 -2.86 18.63
N ASN A 43 18.80 -2.25 18.12
CA ASN A 43 19.22 -2.47 16.72
C ASN A 43 20.70 -2.89 16.54
N THR A 44 21.21 -3.76 17.42
CA THR A 44 22.54 -4.39 17.20
C THR A 44 22.50 -5.91 17.10
N GLY A 45 21.31 -6.50 16.95
CA GLY A 45 21.13 -7.89 16.51
C GLY A 45 20.49 -7.89 15.14
N ASP A 46 21.22 -8.40 14.14
CA ASP A 46 20.84 -8.51 12.72
C ASP A 46 20.19 -7.26 12.11
N SER A 47 20.99 -6.53 11.34
CA SER A 47 20.48 -5.69 10.26
C SER A 47 19.47 -6.52 9.46
N LEU A 48 18.17 -6.29 9.65
CA LEU A 48 17.12 -6.83 8.78
C LEU A 48 17.43 -6.34 7.36
N ALA A 49 18.13 -7.16 6.57
CA ALA A 49 18.26 -6.93 5.15
C ALA A 49 16.86 -7.12 4.57
N PHE A 50 16.17 -6.01 4.30
CA PHE A 50 14.92 -6.03 3.56
C PHE A 50 15.25 -6.47 2.14
N TYR A 51 14.80 -7.68 1.81
CA TYR A 51 14.78 -8.19 0.46
C TYR A 51 13.44 -7.84 -0.15
N GLN A 52 13.42 -7.35 -1.38
CA GLN A 52 12.21 -7.10 -2.14
C GLN A 52 12.33 -7.81 -3.48
N PHE A 53 11.28 -8.54 -3.83
CA PHE A 53 11.15 -9.22 -5.11
C PHE A 53 9.85 -8.79 -5.78
N ASP A 54 9.89 -8.71 -7.10
CA ASP A 54 8.72 -8.50 -7.93
C ASP A 54 8.46 -9.76 -8.74
N ALA A 55 7.20 -10.21 -8.77
CA ALA A 55 6.79 -11.46 -9.40
C ALA A 55 5.69 -11.22 -10.44
N GLU A 56 6.02 -11.42 -11.71
CA GLU A 56 5.11 -11.25 -12.83
C GLU A 56 4.78 -12.59 -13.51
N GLY A 57 3.52 -12.76 -13.91
CA GLY A 57 3.04 -13.91 -14.68
C GLY A 57 2.93 -13.55 -16.17
N GLY A 58 2.53 -14.51 -17.01
CA GLY A 58 2.30 -14.24 -18.44
C GLY A 58 3.58 -13.99 -19.24
N VAL A 59 4.70 -14.52 -18.76
CA VAL A 59 6.06 -14.41 -19.34
C VAL A 59 6.29 -15.38 -20.52
N GLY A 60 5.20 -15.92 -21.06
CA GLY A 60 5.18 -16.88 -22.16
C GLY A 60 3.78 -17.44 -22.42
N GLU A 61 3.68 -18.35 -23.38
CA GLU A 61 2.47 -19.14 -23.59
C GLU A 61 2.50 -20.34 -22.65
N VAL A 62 1.52 -20.42 -21.75
CA VAL A 62 1.20 -21.65 -21.01
C VAL A 62 0.23 -22.50 -21.80
N GLY A 63 0.50 -23.79 -21.87
CA GLY A 63 -0.27 -24.74 -22.65
C GLY A 63 -0.21 -26.14 -22.04
N THR A 64 -0.42 -27.14 -22.89
CA THR A 64 -0.33 -28.55 -22.46
C THR A 64 1.12 -29.08 -22.47
N GLY A 65 2.09 -28.16 -22.53
CA GLY A 65 3.51 -28.44 -22.60
C GLY A 65 4.05 -28.89 -21.25
N THR A 66 5.37 -29.05 -21.17
CA THR A 66 6.08 -29.29 -19.91
C THR A 66 7.34 -28.43 -19.82
N ALA A 67 7.32 -27.32 -20.56
CA ALA A 67 8.44 -26.41 -20.77
C ALA A 67 7.92 -24.98 -20.93
N ASP A 68 6.76 -24.70 -20.32
CA ASP A 68 6.09 -23.42 -20.42
C ASP A 68 6.63 -22.47 -19.36
N ASN A 69 6.80 -21.20 -19.72
CA ASN A 69 7.24 -20.17 -18.77
C ASN A 69 6.04 -19.78 -17.90
N LEU A 70 6.19 -19.96 -16.59
CA LEU A 70 5.12 -19.68 -15.64
C LEU A 70 5.20 -18.22 -15.18
N ALA A 71 6.28 -17.86 -14.48
CA ALA A 71 6.43 -16.57 -13.83
C ALA A 71 7.87 -16.08 -13.92
N ARG A 72 8.07 -14.77 -13.76
CA ARG A 72 9.38 -14.15 -13.66
C ARG A 72 9.47 -13.43 -12.33
N VAL A 73 10.59 -13.64 -11.64
CA VAL A 73 10.86 -13.04 -10.34
C VAL A 73 12.11 -12.18 -10.47
N THR A 74 12.04 -10.92 -10.06
CA THR A 74 13.15 -9.97 -10.12
C THR A 74 13.47 -9.45 -8.73
N MET A 75 14.74 -9.40 -8.35
CA MET A 75 15.14 -8.79 -7.08
C MET A 75 15.26 -7.27 -7.26
N THR A 76 14.48 -6.51 -6.50
CA THR A 76 14.44 -5.03 -6.59
C THR A 76 15.15 -4.36 -5.42
N GLN A 77 15.35 -5.08 -4.31
CA GLN A 77 16.08 -4.59 -3.14
C GLN A 77 16.72 -5.76 -2.37
N GLY A 78 17.89 -5.52 -1.76
CA GLY A 78 18.56 -6.44 -0.85
C GLY A 78 20.06 -6.58 -1.11
N ALA A 79 20.76 -7.37 -0.30
CA ALA A 79 22.16 -7.70 -0.56
C ALA A 79 22.28 -8.88 -1.53
N GLU A 80 23.39 -9.02 -2.26
CA GLU A 80 23.63 -10.18 -3.13
C GLU A 80 23.43 -11.51 -2.38
N ILE A 81 22.66 -12.44 -2.95
CA ILE A 81 22.36 -13.74 -2.33
C ILE A 81 22.96 -14.87 -3.14
N ASN A 82 23.67 -15.81 -2.51
CA ASN A 82 24.20 -16.95 -3.23
C ASN A 82 23.09 -17.96 -3.61
N TRP A 83 23.05 -18.40 -4.86
CA TRP A 83 22.07 -19.40 -5.31
C TRP A 83 22.08 -20.69 -4.48
N ALA A 84 23.24 -21.11 -3.98
CA ALA A 84 23.35 -22.33 -3.17
C ALA A 84 22.66 -22.23 -1.79
N THR A 85 22.26 -21.03 -1.36
CA THR A 85 21.62 -20.78 -0.07
C THR A 85 20.13 -20.47 -0.21
N LEU A 86 19.60 -20.48 -1.44
CA LEU A 86 18.20 -20.25 -1.72
C LEU A 86 17.47 -21.54 -2.07
N SER A 87 16.23 -21.64 -1.59
CA SER A 87 15.23 -22.61 -2.04
C SER A 87 14.01 -21.84 -2.49
N LEU A 88 13.68 -21.93 -3.78
CA LEU A 88 12.45 -21.39 -4.33
C LEU A 88 11.42 -22.52 -4.47
N LYS A 89 10.22 -22.31 -3.92
CA LYS A 89 9.09 -23.21 -4.05
C LYS A 89 7.94 -22.50 -4.74
N ILE A 90 7.19 -23.25 -5.55
CA ILE A 90 5.94 -22.79 -6.16
C ILE A 90 4.77 -23.66 -5.71
N SER A 91 3.60 -23.05 -5.56
CA SER A 91 2.31 -23.71 -5.36
C SER A 91 1.39 -23.25 -6.49
N ILE A 92 0.81 -24.22 -7.21
CA ILE A 92 -0.13 -23.95 -8.29
C ILE A 92 -1.55 -24.15 -7.76
N ASP A 93 -2.39 -23.13 -7.88
CA ASP A 93 -3.80 -23.15 -7.45
C ASP A 93 -3.98 -23.66 -6.01
N ASN A 94 -3.13 -23.19 -5.08
CA ASN A 94 -3.08 -23.60 -3.67
C ASN A 94 -2.79 -25.11 -3.49
N GLY A 95 -2.03 -25.68 -4.42
CA GLY A 95 -1.56 -27.06 -4.43
C GLY A 95 -0.42 -27.34 -3.45
N ALA A 96 0.12 -28.55 -3.51
CA ALA A 96 1.29 -28.90 -2.70
C ALA A 96 2.53 -28.14 -3.21
N PRO A 97 3.34 -27.53 -2.34
CA PRO A 97 4.54 -26.80 -2.76
C PRO A 97 5.54 -27.71 -3.49
N ILE A 98 5.95 -27.28 -4.68
CA ILE A 98 6.95 -27.91 -5.55
C ILE A 98 8.22 -27.09 -5.42
N THR A 99 9.37 -27.75 -5.22
CA THR A 99 10.67 -27.05 -5.20
C THR A 99 11.20 -26.97 -6.63
N CYS A 100 11.55 -25.77 -7.07
CA CYS A 100 12.17 -25.57 -8.38
C CYS A 100 13.68 -25.74 -8.30
N ASP A 101 14.26 -26.26 -9.36
CA ASP A 101 15.70 -26.41 -9.48
C ASP A 101 16.35 -25.03 -9.64
N ASN A 102 17.34 -24.75 -8.79
CA ASN A 102 18.15 -23.55 -8.92
C ASN A 102 18.89 -23.53 -10.27
N PRO A 103 19.30 -22.35 -10.77
CA PRO A 103 20.07 -22.25 -12.01
C PRO A 103 21.22 -23.27 -12.07
N ASP A 104 21.47 -23.81 -13.26
CA ASP A 104 22.43 -24.89 -13.55
C ASP A 104 22.12 -26.29 -12.98
N ASN A 105 20.96 -26.50 -12.35
CA ASN A 105 20.48 -27.83 -11.96
C ASN A 105 19.37 -28.34 -12.88
N GLU A 106 19.28 -29.66 -13.03
CA GLU A 106 18.27 -30.32 -13.85
C GLU A 106 17.62 -31.50 -13.10
N GLY A 107 16.32 -31.74 -13.37
CA GLY A 107 15.63 -32.99 -13.00
C GLY A 107 14.39 -32.83 -12.10
N GLY A 108 14.08 -31.63 -11.64
CA GLY A 108 12.87 -31.24 -10.91
C GLY A 108 11.69 -30.93 -11.84
N ASN A 109 10.52 -30.70 -11.24
CA ASN A 109 9.27 -30.43 -11.97
C ASN A 109 9.16 -28.99 -12.49
N CYS A 110 10.00 -28.08 -11.99
CA CYS A 110 10.18 -26.72 -12.46
C CYS A 110 11.66 -26.34 -12.36
N ALA A 111 12.12 -25.47 -13.24
CA ALA A 111 13.49 -24.98 -13.32
C ALA A 111 13.51 -23.45 -13.25
N LEU A 112 14.57 -22.90 -12.66
CA LEU A 112 14.86 -21.48 -12.64
C LEU A 112 15.87 -21.14 -13.72
N ILE A 113 15.47 -20.32 -14.70
CA ILE A 113 16.35 -19.79 -15.73
C ILE A 113 16.70 -18.36 -15.37
N GLU A 114 17.95 -18.12 -15.03
CA GLU A 114 18.45 -16.80 -14.65
C GLU A 114 18.47 -15.82 -15.84
N PHE A 115 18.21 -14.54 -15.55
CA PHE A 115 18.41 -13.41 -16.46
C PHE A 115 19.03 -12.23 -15.70
N GLY A 116 19.71 -11.34 -16.43
CA GLY A 116 20.49 -10.25 -15.84
C GLY A 116 21.99 -10.49 -16.02
N ASP A 117 22.78 -10.23 -14.99
CA ASP A 117 24.13 -10.81 -14.89
C ASP A 117 24.01 -12.31 -14.60
N THR A 118 24.56 -13.12 -15.49
CA THR A 118 24.57 -14.60 -15.40
C THR A 118 25.99 -15.13 -15.27
N THR A 119 26.97 -14.22 -15.08
CA THR A 119 28.38 -14.57 -14.97
C THR A 119 28.83 -14.75 -13.53
N ASP A 120 27.98 -14.34 -12.59
CA ASP A 120 28.16 -14.56 -11.18
C ASP A 120 27.36 -15.79 -10.73
N SER A 121 27.40 -16.10 -9.43
CA SER A 121 26.62 -17.21 -8.85
C SER A 121 25.76 -16.67 -7.71
N VAL A 122 25.27 -15.46 -7.90
CA VAL A 122 24.51 -14.71 -6.92
C VAL A 122 23.30 -14.07 -7.58
N TRP A 123 22.24 -13.89 -6.81
CA TRP A 123 21.12 -13.07 -7.20
C TRP A 123 21.39 -11.65 -6.72
N SER A 124 21.58 -10.71 -7.66
CA SER A 124 21.81 -9.29 -7.38
C SER A 124 20.58 -8.44 -7.70
N ILE A 125 20.57 -7.18 -7.23
CA ILE A 125 19.49 -6.24 -7.54
C ILE A 125 19.46 -5.99 -9.06
N GLY A 126 18.29 -6.17 -9.67
CA GLY A 126 18.06 -6.05 -11.11
C GLY A 126 18.11 -7.39 -11.86
N ASP A 127 18.67 -8.43 -11.24
CA ASP A 127 18.67 -9.78 -11.79
C ASP A 127 17.41 -10.53 -11.37
N GLY A 128 17.17 -11.67 -12.02
CA GLY A 128 16.03 -12.50 -11.71
C GLY A 128 16.04 -13.87 -12.32
N VAL A 129 14.95 -14.60 -12.08
CA VAL A 129 14.73 -15.93 -12.63
C VAL A 129 13.38 -16.00 -13.33
N THR A 130 13.36 -16.69 -14.46
CA THR A 130 12.14 -17.20 -15.07
C THR A 130 11.89 -18.61 -14.56
N ILE A 131 10.74 -18.81 -13.93
CA ILE A 131 10.24 -20.10 -13.48
C ILE A 131 9.63 -20.80 -14.69
N VAL A 132 10.19 -21.93 -15.07
CA VAL A 132 9.76 -22.71 -16.23
C VAL A 132 9.37 -24.10 -15.77
N GLU A 133 8.31 -24.65 -16.34
CA GLU A 133 8.00 -26.06 -16.17
C GLU A 133 9.15 -26.94 -16.67
N SER A 134 9.38 -28.06 -16.01
CA SER A 134 10.42 -28.99 -16.42
C SER A 134 9.93 -30.42 -16.26
N GLY A 135 9.63 -31.07 -17.39
CA GLY A 135 9.28 -32.50 -17.42
C GLY A 135 7.92 -32.88 -16.82
N GLN A 136 7.17 -31.93 -16.24
CA GLN A 136 5.78 -32.06 -15.83
C GLN A 136 5.00 -30.83 -16.30
N ASN A 137 3.76 -31.04 -16.72
CA ASN A 137 2.83 -29.95 -16.95
C ASN A 137 2.23 -29.54 -15.61
N LEU A 138 2.47 -28.30 -15.21
CA LEU A 138 2.01 -27.73 -13.95
C LEU A 138 0.78 -26.84 -14.17
N CYS A 139 0.66 -26.20 -15.33
CA CYS A 139 -0.38 -25.22 -15.64
C CYS A 139 -0.86 -25.29 -17.10
N ASP A 140 -2.03 -25.92 -17.32
CA ASP A 140 -2.63 -26.11 -18.65
C ASP A 140 -3.39 -24.87 -19.20
N GLY A 141 -3.41 -23.74 -18.49
CA GLY A 141 -4.28 -22.60 -18.79
C GLY A 141 -4.09 -21.40 -17.87
N ILE A 142 -5.18 -20.85 -17.33
CA ILE A 142 -5.10 -19.82 -16.29
C ILE A 142 -4.87 -20.53 -14.95
N CYS A 143 -3.77 -20.23 -14.26
CA CYS A 143 -3.49 -20.72 -12.92
C CYS A 143 -2.88 -19.62 -12.06
N VAL A 144 -3.02 -19.75 -10.74
CA VAL A 144 -2.35 -18.89 -9.77
C VAL A 144 -1.07 -19.59 -9.32
N VAL A 145 0.05 -18.89 -9.42
CA VAL A 145 1.36 -19.37 -8.98
C VAL A 145 1.77 -18.57 -7.74
N GLU A 146 1.76 -19.24 -6.61
CA GLU A 146 2.32 -18.73 -5.35
C GLU A 146 3.80 -19.11 -5.30
N ILE A 147 4.67 -18.16 -4.99
CA ILE A 147 6.12 -18.29 -5.00
C ILE A 147 6.61 -18.01 -3.58
N THR A 148 7.45 -18.91 -3.08
CA THR A 148 8.07 -18.79 -1.76
C THR A 148 9.57 -18.91 -1.91
N ILE A 149 10.31 -17.86 -1.55
CA ILE A 149 11.77 -17.86 -1.56
C ILE A 149 12.25 -17.99 -0.11
N THR A 150 13.12 -18.95 0.16
CA THR A 150 13.63 -19.24 1.50
C THR A 150 15.15 -19.27 1.51
N ASP A 151 15.75 -18.57 2.47
CA ASP A 151 17.15 -18.79 2.82
C ASP A 151 17.24 -20.08 3.67
N ILE A 152 17.86 -21.12 3.11
CA ILE A 152 17.94 -22.43 3.77
C ILE A 152 19.00 -22.49 4.86
N ARG A 153 19.94 -21.54 4.91
CA ARG A 153 20.92 -21.46 6.00
C ARG A 153 20.30 -20.86 7.25
N GLU A 154 19.49 -19.83 7.08
CA GLU A 154 18.79 -19.15 8.16
C GLU A 154 17.45 -19.82 8.51
N GLY A 155 16.90 -20.63 7.60
CA GLY A 155 15.57 -21.23 7.75
C GLY A 155 14.45 -20.20 7.68
N ARG A 156 14.68 -19.08 7.00
CA ARG A 156 13.81 -17.91 6.95
C ARG A 156 13.26 -17.71 5.55
N VAL A 157 11.95 -17.48 5.46
CA VAL A 157 11.29 -17.06 4.23
C VAL A 157 11.67 -15.60 3.95
N ILE A 158 12.23 -15.34 2.78
CA ILE A 158 12.67 -14.00 2.36
C ILE A 158 11.66 -13.32 1.45
N ASP A 159 10.80 -14.09 0.77
CA ASP A 159 9.72 -13.57 -0.06
C ASP A 159 8.56 -14.57 -0.13
N GLU A 160 7.34 -14.04 -0.09
CA GLU A 160 6.11 -14.74 -0.47
C GLU A 160 5.36 -13.84 -1.45
N SER A 161 5.31 -14.25 -2.70
CA SER A 161 4.66 -13.52 -3.79
C SER A 161 3.67 -14.44 -4.50
N SER A 162 2.70 -13.85 -5.22
CA SER A 162 1.74 -14.61 -6.00
C SER A 162 1.45 -13.90 -7.30
N THR A 163 1.34 -14.65 -8.39
CA THR A 163 1.02 -14.08 -9.70
C THR A 163 0.05 -14.97 -10.46
N VAL A 164 -0.67 -14.38 -11.41
CA VAL A 164 -1.59 -15.11 -12.28
C VAL A 164 -0.89 -15.41 -13.59
N VAL A 165 -0.80 -16.68 -13.93
CA VAL A 165 -0.26 -17.15 -15.20
C VAL A 165 -1.43 -17.46 -16.11
N GLN A 166 -1.43 -16.90 -17.30
CA GLN A 166 -2.47 -17.11 -18.30
C GLN A 166 -1.83 -17.21 -19.67
N SER A 167 -2.40 -18.06 -20.55
CA SER A 167 -2.00 -18.06 -21.95
C SER A 167 -2.45 -16.72 -22.53
N ASN A 168 -1.53 -15.79 -22.70
CA ASN A 168 -1.73 -14.77 -23.72
C ASN A 168 -1.74 -15.55 -25.04
N GLY A 169 -2.93 -15.83 -25.57
CA GLY A 169 -3.09 -16.49 -26.85
C GLY A 169 -2.12 -15.87 -27.84
N GLY A 170 -1.19 -16.71 -28.32
CA GLY A 170 0.01 -16.28 -29.01
C GLY A 170 -0.20 -15.12 -29.96
N SER A 171 0.44 -14.01 -29.58
CA SER A 171 1.44 -13.45 -30.48
C SER A 171 2.76 -13.47 -29.76
N SER A 172 3.44 -14.62 -29.84
CA SER A 172 4.90 -14.66 -29.87
C SER A 172 5.39 -13.69 -30.96
N SER A 173 5.67 -12.45 -30.58
CA SER A 173 6.43 -11.53 -31.42
C SER A 173 7.89 -11.61 -30.99
N SER A 174 8.64 -12.43 -31.71
CA SER A 174 10.05 -12.14 -31.96
C SER A 174 10.16 -10.67 -32.41
N GLY A 175 10.59 -9.75 -31.54
CA GLY A 175 10.89 -8.36 -31.89
C GLY A 175 9.88 -7.70 -32.84
N GLY A 176 8.60 -7.92 -32.60
CA GLY A 176 7.52 -7.32 -33.38
C GLY A 176 6.87 -6.25 -32.53
N SER A 177 7.32 -5.02 -32.73
CA SER A 177 6.56 -3.84 -32.37
C SER A 177 5.08 -4.04 -32.77
N THR A 178 4.17 -4.23 -31.82
CA THR A 178 2.93 -3.48 -31.91
C THR A 178 3.37 -2.04 -31.78
N GLY A 179 3.81 -1.45 -32.89
CA GLY A 179 4.31 -0.09 -32.91
C GLY A 179 3.25 0.75 -32.23
N ILE A 180 3.65 1.45 -31.16
CA ILE A 180 2.80 2.43 -30.52
C ILE A 180 2.22 3.28 -31.65
N ALA A 181 0.90 3.20 -31.81
CA ALA A 181 0.21 3.82 -32.93
C ALA A 181 0.18 5.32 -32.65
N CYS A 182 1.22 6.02 -33.10
CA CYS A 182 1.33 7.45 -32.90
C CYS A 182 0.18 8.17 -33.62
N GLY A 183 -0.58 8.93 -32.84
CA GLY A 183 -1.56 9.87 -33.36
C GLY A 183 -0.89 11.05 -34.08
N PRO A 184 -1.68 12.00 -34.59
CA PRO A 184 -1.14 13.24 -35.11
C PRO A 184 -0.34 13.99 -34.03
N ALA A 185 0.63 14.80 -34.48
CA ALA A 185 1.41 15.68 -33.59
C ALA A 185 0.48 16.52 -32.70
N GLN A 186 0.61 16.37 -31.39
CA GLN A 186 -0.25 17.05 -30.42
C GLN A 186 0.43 17.20 -29.06
N SER A 187 -0.04 18.17 -28.27
CA SER A 187 0.29 18.25 -26.85
C SER A 187 -0.82 17.57 -26.07
N ILE A 188 -0.47 16.60 -25.22
CA ILE A 188 -1.39 15.94 -24.29
C ILE A 188 -1.08 16.46 -22.90
N SER A 189 -2.10 16.93 -22.20
CA SER A 189 -2.00 17.36 -20.81
C SER A 189 -2.75 16.37 -19.92
N ILE A 190 -2.10 15.94 -18.85
CA ILE A 190 -2.61 15.00 -17.86
C ILE A 190 -2.52 15.68 -16.49
N ALA A 191 -3.57 15.59 -15.68
CA ALA A 191 -3.43 15.98 -14.29
C ALA A 191 -4.39 15.26 -13.34
N GLY A 192 -3.99 15.16 -12.07
CA GLY A 192 -4.84 14.58 -11.02
C GLY A 192 -4.08 13.82 -9.94
N SER A 193 -4.39 12.54 -9.78
CA SER A 193 -4.06 11.74 -8.59
C SER A 193 -2.56 11.67 -8.29
N SER A 194 -2.18 11.90 -7.02
CA SER A 194 -0.82 11.69 -6.51
C SER A 194 -0.41 10.22 -6.54
N THR A 195 -1.36 9.29 -6.35
CA THR A 195 -1.11 7.84 -6.43
C THR A 195 -0.85 7.39 -7.87
N VAL A 196 -1.52 7.99 -8.85
CA VAL A 196 -1.38 7.63 -10.27
C VAL A 196 -0.24 8.39 -10.94
N LEU A 197 0.22 9.51 -10.35
CA LEU A 197 1.25 10.38 -10.91
C LEU A 197 2.52 9.64 -11.37
N PRO A 198 3.18 8.77 -10.57
CA PRO A 198 4.39 8.08 -11.01
C PRO A 198 4.15 7.17 -12.23
N LEU A 199 2.98 6.54 -12.30
CA LEU A 199 2.58 5.68 -13.40
C LEU A 199 2.26 6.51 -14.66
N ALA A 200 1.57 7.63 -14.50
CA ALA A 200 1.29 8.56 -15.59
C ALA A 200 2.57 9.18 -16.16
N GLU A 201 3.56 9.49 -15.31
CA GLU A 201 4.90 9.95 -15.74
C GLU A 201 5.64 8.88 -16.54
N ALA A 202 5.65 7.63 -16.06
CA ALA A 202 6.26 6.50 -16.78
C ALA A 202 5.60 6.26 -18.15
N TRP A 203 4.27 6.24 -18.21
CA TRP A 203 3.54 6.12 -19.48
C TRP A 203 3.80 7.29 -20.43
N ALA A 204 3.91 8.50 -19.89
CA ALA A 204 4.23 9.68 -20.67
C ALA A 204 5.64 9.60 -21.28
N GLU A 205 6.62 9.12 -20.52
CA GLU A 205 7.99 8.90 -20.98
C GLU A 205 8.05 7.87 -22.11
N GLU A 206 7.50 6.67 -21.89
CA GLU A 206 7.47 5.60 -22.89
C GLU A 206 6.74 6.01 -24.18
N PHE A 207 5.58 6.67 -24.05
CA PHE A 207 4.81 7.10 -25.22
C PHE A 207 5.49 8.23 -25.99
N THR A 208 6.16 9.16 -25.29
CA THR A 208 6.91 10.24 -25.94
C THR A 208 8.15 9.70 -26.65
N GLU A 209 8.84 8.72 -26.07
CA GLU A 209 9.97 8.03 -26.71
C GLU A 209 9.53 7.33 -28.00
N ALA A 210 8.38 6.68 -27.98
CA ALA A 210 7.85 6.01 -29.15
C ALA A 210 7.24 6.96 -30.19
N CYS A 211 6.71 8.11 -29.77
CA CYS A 211 6.01 9.08 -30.59
C CYS A 211 6.63 10.48 -30.46
N SER A 212 7.73 10.71 -31.16
CA SER A 212 8.53 11.96 -31.07
C SER A 212 7.78 13.26 -31.37
N ASP A 213 6.64 13.19 -32.06
CA ASP A 213 5.82 14.35 -32.42
C ASP A 213 4.74 14.68 -31.37
N VAL A 214 4.65 13.90 -30.29
CA VAL A 214 3.72 14.12 -29.19
C VAL A 214 4.49 14.66 -27.99
N SER A 215 3.95 15.70 -27.35
CA SER A 215 4.49 16.24 -26.11
C SER A 215 3.48 15.99 -25.00
N ILE A 216 3.89 15.28 -23.95
CA ILE A 216 3.03 14.99 -22.80
C ILE A 216 3.49 15.80 -21.58
N THR A 217 2.55 16.45 -20.90
CA THR A 217 2.79 17.11 -19.61
C THR A 217 1.91 16.46 -18.56
N VAL A 218 2.52 15.97 -17.49
CA VAL A 218 1.82 15.34 -16.35
C VAL A 218 1.97 16.24 -15.13
N GLU A 219 0.87 16.50 -14.44
CA GLU A 219 0.83 17.34 -13.24
C GLU A 219 0.03 16.67 -12.12
N GLY A 220 0.51 16.68 -10.89
CA GLY A 220 -0.28 16.23 -9.73
C GLY A 220 -1.42 17.18 -9.36
N GLY A 221 -2.10 16.90 -8.24
CA GLY A 221 -3.18 17.74 -7.69
C GLY A 221 -4.31 17.01 -6.97
N GLY A 222 -4.27 15.68 -6.92
CA GLY A 222 -5.29 14.80 -6.35
C GLY A 222 -6.44 14.51 -7.32
N SER A 223 -7.17 13.41 -7.08
CA SER A 223 -8.24 12.92 -7.97
C SER A 223 -9.33 13.96 -8.25
N SER A 224 -9.65 14.81 -7.26
CA SER A 224 -10.64 15.89 -7.44
C SER A 224 -10.14 17.03 -8.34
N ALA A 225 -8.82 17.20 -8.49
CA ALA A 225 -8.25 18.11 -9.49
C ALA A 225 -8.35 17.50 -10.89
N GLY A 226 -8.05 16.21 -11.03
CA GLY A 226 -8.17 15.49 -12.31
C GLY A 226 -9.61 15.51 -12.86
N ALA A 227 -10.58 15.09 -12.04
CA ALA A 227 -12.01 15.12 -12.39
C ALA A 227 -12.47 16.52 -12.81
N GLY A 228 -12.04 17.56 -12.09
CA GLY A 228 -12.42 18.94 -12.40
C GLY A 228 -11.74 19.51 -13.64
N ARG A 229 -10.44 19.28 -13.81
CA ARG A 229 -9.66 19.85 -14.91
C ARG A 229 -10.05 19.23 -16.25
N VAL A 230 -10.35 17.93 -16.31
CA VAL A 230 -10.87 17.31 -17.55
C VAL A 230 -12.25 17.89 -17.93
N CYS A 231 -13.04 18.29 -16.94
CA CYS A 231 -14.31 18.99 -17.10
C CYS A 231 -14.18 20.52 -17.26
N ALA A 232 -12.97 21.04 -17.50
CA ALA A 232 -12.69 22.48 -17.61
C ALA A 232 -13.20 23.34 -16.43
N ASN A 233 -13.25 22.77 -15.23
CA ASN A 233 -13.61 23.49 -14.02
C ASN A 233 -12.46 24.42 -13.58
N SER A 234 -12.62 25.72 -13.81
CA SER A 234 -11.62 26.74 -13.50
C SER A 234 -11.24 26.83 -12.02
N ALA A 235 -12.08 26.34 -11.11
CA ALA A 235 -11.75 26.27 -9.67
C ALA A 235 -10.73 25.16 -9.35
N LYS A 236 -10.51 24.22 -10.28
CA LYS A 236 -9.60 23.08 -10.11
C LYS A 236 -8.29 23.21 -10.89
N GLY A 237 -8.19 24.22 -11.76
CA GLY A 237 -6.97 24.52 -12.51
C GLY A 237 -7.23 24.67 -14.01
N THR A 238 -6.14 24.69 -14.78
CA THR A 238 -6.20 24.74 -16.24
C THR A 238 -6.79 23.45 -16.80
N PRO A 239 -7.66 23.49 -17.82
CA PRO A 239 -8.22 22.29 -18.41
C PRO A 239 -7.14 21.32 -18.91
N VAL A 240 -7.39 20.01 -18.80
CA VAL A 240 -6.49 18.96 -19.27
C VAL A 240 -7.21 17.98 -20.19
N ASN A 241 -6.45 17.22 -20.97
CA ASN A 241 -7.01 16.19 -21.85
C ASN A 241 -7.37 14.92 -21.08
N ILE A 242 -6.58 14.57 -20.07
CA ILE A 242 -6.76 13.37 -19.24
C ILE A 242 -6.75 13.79 -17.78
N GLY A 243 -7.82 13.46 -17.06
CA GLY A 243 -7.89 13.59 -15.61
C GLY A 243 -7.65 12.24 -14.96
N ASP A 244 -6.48 11.99 -14.40
CA ASP A 244 -6.19 10.73 -13.72
C ASP A 244 -6.71 10.74 -12.27
N MET A 245 -7.21 9.60 -11.83
CA MET A 245 -7.93 9.48 -10.56
C MET A 245 -7.67 8.12 -9.94
N SER A 246 -7.46 8.09 -8.63
CA SER A 246 -7.36 6.87 -7.81
C SER A 246 -8.69 6.54 -7.12
N ARG A 247 -9.80 7.14 -7.54
CA ARG A 247 -11.16 6.85 -7.04
C ARG A 247 -12.19 7.04 -8.16
N ASN A 248 -13.41 6.55 -7.92
CA ASN A 248 -14.54 6.79 -8.81
C ASN A 248 -15.03 8.25 -8.76
N TRP A 249 -15.83 8.66 -9.74
CA TRP A 249 -16.48 9.97 -9.76
C TRP A 249 -17.44 10.15 -8.58
N LYS A 250 -17.47 11.35 -8.00
CA LYS A 250 -18.49 11.71 -7.02
C LYS A 250 -19.80 12.06 -7.70
N ALA A 251 -20.92 11.83 -7.03
CA ALA A 251 -22.24 12.25 -7.51
C ALA A 251 -22.30 13.77 -7.80
N THR A 252 -21.53 14.57 -7.08
CA THR A 252 -21.43 16.03 -7.30
C THR A 252 -20.56 16.43 -8.49
N GLU A 253 -19.75 15.52 -9.03
CA GLU A 253 -18.85 15.78 -10.17
C GLU A 253 -19.46 15.38 -11.51
N THR A 254 -20.58 14.66 -11.48
CA THR A 254 -21.30 14.16 -12.66
C THR A 254 -22.73 14.68 -12.67
N GLN A 255 -23.38 14.75 -13.84
CA GLN A 255 -24.82 15.03 -13.88
C GLN A 255 -25.66 13.80 -13.50
N ASP A 256 -25.43 12.69 -14.21
CA ASP A 256 -26.28 11.48 -14.14
C ASP A 256 -25.48 10.20 -13.78
N GLY A 257 -24.21 10.35 -13.37
CA GLY A 257 -23.30 9.23 -13.15
C GLY A 257 -22.71 8.67 -14.45
N ILE A 258 -22.12 7.48 -14.34
CA ILE A 258 -21.46 6.78 -15.46
C ILE A 258 -22.48 5.88 -16.15
N ASP A 259 -22.57 5.96 -17.48
CA ASP A 259 -23.44 5.15 -18.31
C ASP A 259 -22.86 3.75 -18.59
N SER A 260 -23.61 2.92 -19.34
CA SER A 260 -23.19 1.56 -19.68
C SER A 260 -21.94 1.46 -20.57
N ASN A 261 -21.53 2.57 -21.18
CA ASN A 261 -20.35 2.65 -22.04
C ASN A 261 -19.13 3.23 -21.29
N GLY A 262 -19.27 3.48 -19.98
CA GLY A 262 -18.22 4.13 -19.19
C GLY A 262 -18.14 5.64 -19.42
N GLN A 263 -19.15 6.25 -20.03
CA GLN A 263 -19.19 7.68 -20.32
C GLN A 263 -20.02 8.44 -19.30
N LEU A 264 -19.71 9.71 -19.07
CA LEU A 264 -20.51 10.60 -18.25
C LEU A 264 -20.42 12.04 -18.73
N GLU A 265 -21.42 12.82 -18.34
CA GLU A 265 -21.44 14.27 -18.53
C GLU A 265 -20.95 14.97 -17.27
N CYS A 266 -20.02 15.92 -17.46
CA CYS A 266 -19.46 16.72 -16.38
C CYS A 266 -20.55 17.47 -15.61
N GLY A 267 -20.53 17.37 -14.27
CA GLY A 267 -21.48 18.04 -13.37
C GLY A 267 -21.05 19.45 -12.96
N VAL A 268 -19.73 19.73 -12.95
CA VAL A 268 -19.16 21.04 -12.58
C VAL A 268 -18.07 21.43 -13.56
N GLY A 269 -18.06 22.69 -14.00
CA GLY A 269 -17.19 23.19 -15.06
C GLY A 269 -17.99 23.37 -16.35
N ASP A 270 -17.48 22.84 -17.46
CA ASP A 270 -18.22 22.77 -18.72
C ASP A 270 -19.06 21.50 -18.76
N THR A 271 -20.36 21.65 -18.54
CA THR A 271 -21.33 20.56 -18.48
C THR A 271 -21.72 20.01 -19.86
N SER A 272 -21.11 20.49 -20.94
CA SER A 272 -21.25 19.94 -22.30
C SER A 272 -20.14 18.95 -22.67
N ILE A 273 -19.15 18.77 -21.79
CA ILE A 273 -18.08 17.80 -21.97
C ILE A 273 -18.55 16.42 -21.51
N THR A 274 -18.57 15.49 -22.45
CA THR A 274 -18.63 14.05 -22.19
C THR A 274 -17.22 13.51 -21.96
N VAL A 275 -17.01 12.81 -20.85
CA VAL A 275 -15.75 12.12 -20.55
C VAL A 275 -15.96 10.62 -20.54
N THR A 276 -14.93 9.85 -20.88
CA THR A 276 -14.94 8.39 -20.81
C THR A 276 -14.01 7.95 -19.69
N GLN A 277 -14.51 7.18 -18.73
CA GLN A 277 -13.71 6.57 -17.68
C GLN A 277 -13.05 5.29 -18.20
N LEU A 278 -11.73 5.24 -18.08
CA LEU A 278 -10.93 4.05 -18.36
C LEU A 278 -10.29 3.58 -17.06
N VAL A 279 -10.59 2.34 -16.66
CA VAL A 279 -9.90 1.71 -15.53
C VAL A 279 -8.62 1.10 -16.07
N VAL A 280 -7.49 1.68 -15.67
CA VAL A 280 -6.15 1.29 -16.15
C VAL A 280 -5.47 0.28 -15.23
N ALA A 281 -5.79 0.34 -13.94
CA ALA A 281 -5.30 -0.57 -12.93
C ALA A 281 -6.32 -0.64 -11.77
N VAL A 282 -6.24 -1.72 -11.01
CA VAL A 282 -6.86 -1.83 -9.69
C VAL A 282 -5.73 -1.90 -8.70
N ASP A 283 -5.65 -0.89 -7.83
CA ASP A 283 -4.70 -0.85 -6.73
C ASP A 283 -5.38 -1.36 -5.44
N GLY A 284 -4.64 -2.13 -4.66
CA GLY A 284 -5.12 -2.73 -3.42
C GLY A 284 -4.44 -2.08 -2.23
N LEU A 285 -5.22 -1.45 -1.34
CA LEU A 285 -4.72 -1.12 -0.02
C LEU A 285 -4.87 -2.32 0.90
N SER A 286 -3.76 -2.67 1.56
CA SER A 286 -3.74 -3.68 2.60
C SER A 286 -3.89 -3.01 3.95
N VAL A 287 -4.74 -3.59 4.80
CA VAL A 287 -4.76 -3.30 6.24
C VAL A 287 -4.16 -4.50 6.94
N VAL A 288 -3.12 -4.27 7.71
CA VAL A 288 -2.25 -5.31 8.23
C VAL A 288 -2.20 -5.29 9.76
N ALA A 289 -2.00 -6.47 10.33
CA ALA A 289 -1.78 -6.67 11.76
C ALA A 289 -0.68 -7.71 11.96
N LYS A 290 -0.02 -7.67 13.11
CA LYS A 290 1.00 -8.65 13.44
C LYS A 290 0.38 -10.04 13.61
N LYS A 291 0.83 -10.99 12.79
CA LYS A 291 0.47 -12.42 12.89
C LYS A 291 0.69 -12.97 14.30
N GLY A 292 -0.30 -13.66 14.83
CA GLY A 292 -0.33 -14.20 16.19
C GLY A 292 -0.56 -13.18 17.30
N GLY A 293 -0.78 -11.91 16.97
CA GLY A 293 -1.18 -10.86 17.90
C GLY A 293 -2.66 -10.94 18.29
N ASN A 294 -3.07 -10.10 19.24
CA ASN A 294 -4.48 -9.95 19.62
C ASN A 294 -5.32 -9.39 18.46
N ALA A 295 -4.77 -8.42 17.71
CA ALA A 295 -5.41 -7.87 16.53
C ALA A 295 -5.67 -8.94 15.47
N ASP A 296 -4.64 -9.66 15.06
CA ASP A 296 -4.73 -10.78 14.11
C ASP A 296 -5.73 -11.85 14.58
N THR A 297 -5.68 -12.25 15.85
CA THR A 297 -6.62 -13.23 16.40
C THR A 297 -8.07 -12.74 16.31
N CYS A 298 -8.32 -11.49 16.68
CA CYS A 298 -9.66 -10.90 16.62
C CYS A 298 -10.17 -10.79 15.18
N ILE A 299 -9.36 -10.25 14.27
CA ILE A 299 -9.72 -10.09 12.84
C ILE A 299 -10.05 -11.44 12.22
N ASN A 300 -9.24 -12.48 12.48
CA ASN A 300 -9.51 -13.82 11.98
C ASN A 300 -10.80 -14.42 12.56
N ASN A 301 -11.05 -14.22 13.87
CA ASN A 301 -12.29 -14.69 14.51
C ASN A 301 -13.54 -14.02 13.93
N LEU A 302 -13.43 -12.75 13.51
CA LEU A 302 -14.49 -12.02 12.84
C LEU A 302 -14.68 -12.42 11.37
N GLY A 303 -13.70 -13.13 10.77
CA GLY A 303 -13.67 -13.42 9.33
C GLY A 303 -13.25 -12.23 8.47
N GLY A 304 -12.53 -11.28 9.06
CA GLY A 304 -12.15 -10.00 8.45
C GLY A 304 -12.89 -8.81 9.09
N LEU A 305 -12.53 -7.60 8.64
CA LEU A 305 -13.18 -6.36 9.05
C LEU A 305 -14.00 -5.79 7.89
N THR A 306 -15.17 -5.25 8.21
CA THR A 306 -15.96 -4.47 7.25
C THR A 306 -15.39 -3.05 7.10
N THR A 307 -15.71 -2.37 6.00
CA THR A 307 -15.31 -0.95 5.80
C THR A 307 -15.88 -0.04 6.89
N ALA A 308 -17.08 -0.34 7.41
CA ALA A 308 -17.68 0.42 8.51
C ALA A 308 -16.91 0.21 9.83
N GLN A 309 -16.42 -1.00 10.09
CA GLN A 309 -15.54 -1.28 11.23
C GLN A 309 -14.19 -0.58 11.08
N LEU A 310 -13.58 -0.62 9.89
CA LEU A 310 -12.36 0.12 9.61
C LEU A 310 -12.56 1.64 9.81
N ARG A 311 -13.66 2.21 9.31
CA ARG A 311 -14.02 3.62 9.54
C ARG A 311 -14.09 3.93 11.03
N TRP A 312 -14.75 3.09 11.82
CA TRP A 312 -14.81 3.28 13.28
C TRP A 312 -13.44 3.15 13.94
N VAL A 313 -12.61 2.18 13.54
CA VAL A 313 -11.27 1.95 14.11
C VAL A 313 -10.33 3.12 13.86
N PHE A 314 -10.34 3.71 12.66
CA PHE A 314 -9.37 4.72 12.26
C PHE A 314 -9.85 6.16 12.46
N SER A 315 -11.17 6.41 12.53
CA SER A 315 -11.72 7.76 12.65
C SER A 315 -11.55 8.37 14.06
N ALA A 316 -11.30 9.67 14.09
CA ALA A 316 -11.37 10.52 15.29
C ALA A 316 -12.81 10.92 15.66
N GLU A 317 -13.78 10.70 14.77
CA GLU A 317 -15.19 11.01 15.00
C GLU A 317 -15.78 10.19 16.17
N SER A 318 -16.68 10.80 16.93
CA SER A 318 -17.40 10.10 17.99
C SER A 318 -18.39 9.09 17.40
N ASP A 319 -18.81 8.10 18.18
CA ASP A 319 -19.86 7.16 17.75
C ASP A 319 -21.16 7.88 17.34
N SER A 320 -21.43 9.06 17.95
CA SER A 320 -22.59 9.88 17.61
C SER A 320 -22.47 10.56 16.24
N ASP A 321 -21.25 10.98 15.89
CA ASP A 321 -20.95 11.59 14.59
C ASP A 321 -21.00 10.52 13.49
N LEU A 322 -20.39 9.36 13.73
CA LEU A 322 -20.41 8.21 12.82
C LEU A 322 -21.83 7.70 12.57
N ASN A 323 -22.67 7.63 13.62
CA ASN A 323 -24.08 7.30 13.46
C ASN A 323 -24.84 8.36 12.66
N SER A 324 -24.49 9.65 12.82
CA SER A 324 -25.06 10.74 12.02
C SER A 324 -24.61 10.71 10.56
N ALA A 325 -23.41 10.19 10.29
CA ALA A 325 -22.90 9.90 8.96
C ALA A 325 -23.51 8.63 8.33
N GLY A 326 -24.41 7.94 9.05
CA GLY A 326 -25.18 6.81 8.52
C GLY A 326 -24.63 5.42 8.87
N LEU A 327 -23.64 5.32 9.76
CA LEU A 327 -23.18 4.02 10.26
C LEU A 327 -24.14 3.47 11.32
N ASP A 328 -24.51 2.21 11.21
CA ASP A 328 -25.24 1.52 12.28
C ASP A 328 -24.27 1.01 13.34
N MET A 329 -24.09 1.81 14.40
CA MET A 329 -23.13 1.50 15.46
C MET A 329 -23.44 0.20 16.20
N SER A 330 -24.70 -0.24 16.23
CA SER A 330 -25.09 -1.52 16.83
C SER A 330 -24.62 -2.73 16.02
N SER A 331 -24.37 -2.53 14.73
CA SER A 331 -23.78 -3.52 13.82
C SER A 331 -22.26 -3.42 13.78
N VAL A 332 -21.72 -2.20 13.83
CA VAL A 332 -20.27 -1.93 13.71
C VAL A 332 -19.52 -2.38 14.97
N VAL A 333 -20.01 -2.00 16.15
CA VAL A 333 -19.42 -2.31 17.45
C VAL A 333 -20.50 -2.85 18.40
N PRO A 334 -20.96 -4.10 18.18
CA PRO A 334 -22.10 -4.67 18.90
C PRO A 334 -21.84 -4.88 20.40
N ASN A 335 -20.58 -4.85 20.85
CA ASN A 335 -20.18 -5.07 22.23
C ASN A 335 -19.53 -3.83 22.87
N ASN A 336 -19.76 -2.65 22.30
CA ASN A 336 -19.28 -1.37 22.84
C ASN A 336 -19.80 -1.13 24.27
N ASP A 337 -18.88 -0.95 25.22
CA ASP A 337 -19.19 -0.70 26.62
C ASP A 337 -19.41 0.79 26.96
N ASN A 338 -19.22 1.66 25.97
CA ASN A 338 -19.40 3.12 25.99
C ASN A 338 -18.43 3.87 26.92
N ASP A 339 -17.21 3.37 27.08
CA ASP A 339 -16.16 4.07 27.84
C ASP A 339 -15.39 5.14 27.01
N ASN A 340 -15.65 5.21 25.69
CA ASN A 340 -14.99 6.06 24.67
C ASN A 340 -13.57 5.62 24.27
N THR A 341 -13.09 4.50 24.78
CA THR A 341 -11.90 3.80 24.30
C THR A 341 -12.32 2.92 23.13
N LYS A 342 -11.49 2.84 22.08
CA LYS A 342 -11.74 1.90 20.98
C LYS A 342 -10.96 0.63 21.24
N GLU A 343 -11.64 -0.42 21.66
CA GLU A 343 -11.04 -1.71 22.02
C GLU A 343 -11.43 -2.82 21.05
N TRP A 344 -10.58 -3.84 20.95
CA TRP A 344 -10.92 -5.02 20.14
C TRP A 344 -12.18 -5.73 20.64
N SER A 345 -12.43 -5.69 21.96
CA SER A 345 -13.66 -6.25 22.54
C SER A 345 -14.94 -5.54 22.14
N ASP A 346 -14.89 -4.29 21.65
CA ASP A 346 -16.10 -3.58 21.19
C ASP A 346 -16.67 -4.19 19.91
N LEU A 347 -15.80 -4.76 19.07
CA LEU A 347 -16.16 -5.44 17.83
C LEU A 347 -16.76 -6.83 18.10
N SER A 348 -16.24 -7.54 19.10
CA SER A 348 -16.77 -8.83 19.55
C SER A 348 -16.28 -9.16 20.95
N SER A 349 -17.15 -9.74 21.77
CA SER A 349 -16.82 -10.21 23.12
C SER A 349 -15.81 -11.36 23.15
N ASP A 350 -15.53 -11.99 22.01
CA ASP A 350 -14.49 -13.02 21.87
C ASP A 350 -13.09 -12.43 21.64
N CYS A 351 -12.99 -11.10 21.48
CA CYS A 351 -11.72 -10.40 21.31
C CYS A 351 -11.17 -9.88 22.65
N ALA A 352 -9.88 -9.55 22.67
CA ALA A 352 -9.23 -9.05 23.87
C ALA A 352 -9.73 -7.64 24.24
N SER A 353 -9.98 -7.39 25.53
CA SER A 353 -10.25 -6.05 26.07
C SER A 353 -8.97 -5.25 26.20
N VAL A 354 -8.46 -4.82 25.05
CA VAL A 354 -7.30 -3.95 24.91
C VAL A 354 -7.60 -2.90 23.84
N GLU A 355 -7.14 -1.68 24.09
CA GLU A 355 -7.19 -0.58 23.12
C GLU A 355 -6.56 -1.01 21.79
N ILE A 356 -7.11 -0.50 20.69
CA ILE A 356 -6.59 -0.68 19.33
C ILE A 356 -5.61 0.45 19.05
N PRO A 357 -4.30 0.22 18.88
CA PRO A 357 -3.38 1.25 18.41
C PRO A 357 -3.37 1.27 16.87
N ILE A 358 -3.49 2.45 16.25
CA ILE A 358 -3.37 2.56 14.78
C ILE A 358 -1.98 3.04 14.38
N LYS A 359 -1.47 2.49 13.27
CA LYS A 359 -0.27 2.92 12.55
C LYS A 359 -0.72 3.32 11.15
N TYR A 360 -0.30 4.44 10.62
CA TYR A 360 -0.76 4.87 9.29
C TYR A 360 0.22 5.84 8.64
N PRO A 361 0.24 5.93 7.30
CA PRO A 361 1.12 6.84 6.60
C PRO A 361 0.78 8.30 6.90
N ASP A 362 1.74 9.20 6.67
CA ASP A 362 1.48 10.62 6.83
C ASP A 362 0.69 11.25 5.67
N ALA A 363 0.29 12.51 5.86
CA ALA A 363 -0.57 13.22 4.92
C ALA A 363 0.10 13.52 3.57
N ASP A 364 1.40 13.28 3.43
CA ASP A 364 2.12 13.42 2.16
C ASP A 364 2.06 12.11 1.34
N SER A 365 1.47 11.04 1.87
CA SER A 365 1.31 9.73 1.21
C SER A 365 0.00 9.60 0.43
N GLY A 366 0.07 9.06 -0.79
CA GLY A 366 -1.11 8.69 -1.58
C GLY A 366 -2.00 7.62 -0.91
N THR A 367 -1.41 6.75 -0.07
CA THR A 367 -2.17 5.76 0.72
C THR A 367 -3.01 6.44 1.80
N TYR A 368 -2.49 7.50 2.42
CA TYR A 368 -3.25 8.32 3.37
C TYR A 368 -4.46 8.94 2.68
N ASP A 369 -4.24 9.59 1.53
CA ASP A 369 -5.30 10.27 0.77
C ASP A 369 -6.41 9.30 0.37
N TYR A 370 -6.04 8.13 -0.14
CA TYR A 370 -7.01 7.12 -0.54
C TYR A 370 -7.79 6.59 0.66
N PHE A 371 -7.13 6.23 1.76
CA PHE A 371 -7.81 5.69 2.94
C PHE A 371 -8.73 6.74 3.58
N TYR A 372 -8.31 8.01 3.61
CA TYR A 372 -9.12 9.13 4.06
C TYR A 372 -10.39 9.33 3.22
N ASP A 373 -10.27 9.19 1.89
CA ASP A 373 -11.39 9.31 0.95
C ASP A 373 -12.35 8.12 1.08
N VAL A 374 -11.83 6.90 0.98
CA VAL A 374 -12.65 5.69 0.78
C VAL A 374 -13.15 5.10 2.10
N ILE A 375 -12.33 5.10 3.15
CA ILE A 375 -12.69 4.52 4.44
C ILE A 375 -13.23 5.59 5.38
N LEU A 376 -12.54 6.73 5.50
CA LEU A 376 -13.00 7.80 6.39
C LEU A 376 -14.08 8.70 5.77
N ASP A 377 -14.33 8.61 4.46
CA ASP A 377 -15.40 9.36 3.78
C ASP A 377 -15.32 10.87 4.06
N TYR A 378 -14.10 11.41 3.97
CA TYR A 378 -13.81 12.81 4.25
C TYR A 378 -14.22 13.26 5.68
N ALA A 379 -14.16 12.35 6.66
CA ALA A 379 -14.42 12.62 8.07
C ALA A 379 -13.74 13.92 8.51
N THR A 380 -14.52 14.84 9.09
CA THR A 380 -14.01 16.19 9.38
C THR A 380 -12.87 16.17 10.39
N GLU A 381 -12.94 15.24 11.36
CA GLU A 381 -11.92 15.05 12.38
C GLU A 381 -10.73 14.19 11.91
N GLY A 382 -10.85 13.55 10.72
CA GLY A 382 -9.81 12.72 10.13
C GLY A 382 -9.45 11.47 10.93
N PHE A 383 -8.18 11.06 10.82
CA PHE A 383 -7.65 9.93 11.58
C PHE A 383 -7.54 10.29 13.06
N ARG A 384 -7.86 9.34 13.94
CA ARG A 384 -7.56 9.49 15.37
C ARG A 384 -6.06 9.43 15.63
N SER A 385 -5.69 9.70 16.87
CA SER A 385 -4.29 9.62 17.30
C SER A 385 -3.73 8.20 17.12
N GLY A 386 -2.54 8.13 16.54
CA GLY A 386 -1.77 6.91 16.35
C GLY A 386 -0.32 7.20 15.96
N THR A 387 0.42 6.17 15.57
CA THR A 387 1.77 6.36 15.05
C THR A 387 1.70 6.66 13.57
N GLN A 388 2.14 7.85 13.20
CA GLN A 388 2.14 8.33 11.82
C GLN A 388 3.58 8.47 11.32
N SER A 389 3.84 8.10 10.06
CA SER A 389 5.17 8.26 9.45
C SER A 389 5.10 8.30 7.92
N ALA A 390 6.02 9.04 7.29
CA ALA A 390 6.34 8.91 5.87
C ALA A 390 7.15 7.65 5.53
N ASP A 391 7.80 7.02 6.53
CA ASP A 391 8.69 5.88 6.33
C ASP A 391 7.94 4.57 6.66
N ASP A 392 7.70 3.78 5.62
CA ASP A 392 6.99 2.50 5.75
C ASP A 392 7.68 1.54 6.72
N ASN A 393 9.02 1.58 6.81
CA ASN A 393 9.75 0.72 7.76
C ASN A 393 9.46 1.11 9.21
N VAL A 394 9.22 2.39 9.49
CA VAL A 394 8.82 2.83 10.84
C VAL A 394 7.45 2.27 11.19
N LEU A 395 6.51 2.28 10.24
CA LEU A 395 5.16 1.75 10.43
C LEU A 395 5.16 0.24 10.60
N VAL A 396 5.86 -0.49 9.72
CA VAL A 396 5.99 -1.96 9.80
C VAL A 396 6.64 -2.38 11.11
N ASN A 397 7.73 -1.73 11.53
CA ASN A 397 8.37 -2.05 12.81
C ASN A 397 7.47 -1.73 14.00
N ALA A 398 6.69 -0.64 13.94
CA ALA A 398 5.72 -0.31 14.98
C ALA A 398 4.58 -1.35 15.07
N LEU A 399 4.13 -1.90 13.94
CA LEU A 399 3.15 -3.00 13.90
C LEU A 399 3.74 -4.30 14.45
N VAL A 400 4.96 -4.66 14.04
CA VAL A 400 5.64 -5.87 14.53
C VAL A 400 5.95 -5.78 16.03
N ALA A 401 6.19 -4.59 16.56
CA ALA A 401 6.43 -4.39 17.99
C ALA A 401 5.16 -4.54 18.85
N ASP A 402 3.98 -4.34 18.28
CA ASP A 402 2.72 -4.27 19.02
C ASP A 402 1.65 -5.22 18.46
N GLY A 403 1.41 -6.33 19.18
CA GLY A 403 0.43 -7.34 18.77
C GLY A 403 -1.03 -6.87 18.83
N ASN A 404 -1.32 -5.69 19.38
CA ASN A 404 -2.65 -5.11 19.41
C ASN A 404 -2.88 -4.14 18.25
N ALA A 405 -1.82 -3.76 17.53
CA ALA A 405 -1.88 -2.73 16.51
C ALA A 405 -2.42 -3.23 15.16
N ILE A 406 -3.01 -2.28 14.44
CA ILE A 406 -3.46 -2.39 13.06
C ILE A 406 -2.94 -1.19 12.27
N GLY A 407 -2.67 -1.36 10.98
CA GLY A 407 -2.22 -0.26 10.13
C GLY A 407 -2.40 -0.47 8.66
#